data_AF-A0AAW1NNJ8-F1
#
_entry.id   AF-A0AAW1NNJ8-F1
#
_cell.length_a   1.000
_cell.length_b   1.000
_cell.length_c   1.000
_cell.angle_alpha   90.00
_cell.angle_beta   90.00
_cell.angle_gamma   90.00
#
_symmetry.space_group_name_H-M   'P 1'
#
loop_
_entity.id
_entity.type
_entity.pdbx_description
1 polymer ?
#
loop_
_entity_poly.entity_id
_entity_poly.type
_entity_poly.pdbx_seq_one_letter_code
_entity_poly.pdbx_strand_id
1 'polypeptide(L)'
;MSNLVKQAQNLKLKDAVPALTKHAQEQWTPTKLQGRFVTWRDSYKKKYIDTGSPRPLYDLLVYGFFLSYAIAWPNEYRHLKHAEASKLHGEAQKTVQV
;
A
#
# COMPACT_ATOMS: atom_id res chain seq x y z
N MET A 1 12.06 -12.97 20.53
CA MET A 1 11.42 -12.14 19.48
C MET A 1 9.95 -11.81 19.74
N SER A 2 9.26 -12.49 20.65
CA SER A 2 7.83 -12.26 20.95
C SER A 2 7.52 -10.98 21.74
N ASN A 3 8.49 -10.48 22.52
CA ASN A 3 8.32 -9.29 23.37
C ASN A 3 8.42 -7.96 22.60
N LEU A 4 9.20 -7.91 21.51
CA LEU A 4 9.31 -6.74 20.64
C LEU A 4 8.05 -6.50 19.81
N VAL A 5 7.42 -7.58 19.32
CA VAL A 5 6.14 -7.51 18.58
C VAL A 5 5.02 -7.03 19.51
N LYS A 6 5.00 -7.50 20.78
CA LYS A 6 4.04 -7.02 21.78
C LYS A 6 4.28 -5.57 22.21
N GLN A 7 5.53 -5.10 22.25
CA GLN A 7 5.85 -3.68 22.48
C GLN A 7 5.46 -2.80 21.29
N ALA A 8 5.71 -3.25 20.06
CA ALA A 8 5.30 -2.53 18.84
C ALA A 8 3.78 -2.47 18.67
N GLN A 9 3.05 -3.46 19.16
CA GLN A 9 1.58 -3.47 19.16
C GLN A 9 0.97 -2.55 20.23
N ASN A 10 1.66 -2.35 21.37
CA ASN A 10 1.20 -1.49 22.47
C ASN A 10 1.74 -0.05 22.42
N LEU A 11 2.80 0.24 21.65
CA LEU A 11 3.11 1.61 21.25
C LEU A 11 2.04 2.06 20.26
N LYS A 12 1.02 2.73 20.81
CA LYS A 12 -0.12 3.32 20.11
C LYS A 12 0.24 3.69 18.67
N LEU A 13 -0.40 3.03 17.69
CA LEU A 13 -0.39 3.49 16.31
C LEU A 13 -0.65 5.00 16.22
N LYS A 14 -1.46 5.55 17.12
CA LYS A 14 -1.77 6.99 17.18
C LYS A 14 -0.61 7.90 17.59
N ASP A 15 0.39 7.41 18.33
CA ASP A 15 1.55 8.21 18.80
C ASP A 15 2.85 7.81 18.09
N ALA A 16 2.97 6.54 17.69
CA ALA A 16 4.07 6.03 16.88
C ALA A 16 3.96 6.50 15.43
N VAL A 17 2.76 6.55 14.84
CA VAL A 17 2.57 7.10 13.48
C VAL A 17 3.04 8.55 13.41
N PRO A 18 2.64 9.51 14.27
CA PRO A 18 3.13 10.88 14.16
C PRO A 18 4.61 11.04 14.48
N ALA A 19 5.20 10.25 15.39
CA ALA A 19 6.64 10.26 15.63
C ALA A 19 7.44 9.70 14.43
N LEU A 20 6.98 8.59 13.84
CA LEU A 20 7.52 8.03 12.61
C LEU A 20 7.27 8.94 11.42
N THR A 21 6.15 9.66 11.36
CA THR A 21 5.82 10.61 10.29
C THR A 21 6.74 11.82 10.37
N LYS A 22 7.02 12.34 11.57
CA LYS A 22 8.00 13.43 11.75
C LYS A 22 9.41 13.01 11.33
N HIS A 23 9.89 11.85 11.78
CA HIS A 23 11.19 11.33 11.36
C HIS A 23 11.23 10.92 9.88
N ALA A 24 10.13 10.38 9.34
CA ALA A 24 10.02 10.08 7.92
C ALA A 24 10.05 11.37 7.10
N GLN A 25 9.30 12.40 7.48
CA GLN A 25 9.30 13.72 6.83
C GLN A 25 10.69 14.37 6.85
N GLU A 26 11.41 14.25 7.96
CA GLU A 26 12.78 14.78 8.10
C GLU A 26 13.79 14.03 7.20
N GLN A 27 13.63 12.72 7.04
CA GLN A 27 14.46 11.90 6.15
C GLN A 27 14.00 11.94 4.68
N TRP A 28 12.76 12.36 4.41
CA TRP A 28 12.13 12.47 3.08
C TRP A 28 12.20 13.91 2.57
N THR A 29 13.36 14.53 2.71
CA THR A 29 13.63 15.80 2.02
C THR A 29 13.62 15.57 0.51
N PRO A 30 12.88 16.37 -0.27
CA PRO A 30 12.66 16.13 -1.70
C PRO A 30 13.97 16.09 -2.50
N THR A 31 14.98 16.85 -2.07
CA THR A 31 16.33 16.86 -2.65
C THR A 31 17.09 15.54 -2.47
N LYS A 32 16.99 14.89 -1.30
CA LYS A 32 17.63 13.58 -1.06
C LYS A 32 16.91 12.45 -1.79
N LEU A 33 15.58 12.53 -1.89
CA LEU A 33 14.75 11.60 -2.65
C LEU A 33 15.04 11.68 -4.15
N GLN A 34 15.15 12.89 -4.71
CA GLN A 34 15.49 13.09 -6.11
C GLN A 34 16.86 12.48 -6.46
N GLY A 35 17.90 12.77 -5.66
CA GLY A 35 19.23 12.20 -5.88
C GLY A 35 19.24 10.67 -5.82
N ARG A 36 18.54 10.07 -4.83
CA ARG A 36 18.41 8.60 -4.72
C ARG A 36 17.66 8.00 -5.89
N PHE A 37 16.61 8.67 -6.37
CA PHE A 37 15.82 8.19 -7.51
C PHE A 37 16.62 8.20 -8.81
N VAL A 38 17.38 9.26 -9.07
CA VAL A 38 18.27 9.35 -10.24
C VAL A 38 19.32 8.25 -10.20
N THR A 39 20.01 8.07 -9.07
CA THR A 39 21.03 7.01 -8.92
C THR A 39 20.44 5.61 -9.07
N TRP A 40 19.26 5.37 -8.51
CA TRP A 40 18.57 4.09 -8.63
C TRP A 40 18.19 3.80 -10.09
N ARG A 41 17.60 4.78 -10.78
CA ARG A 41 17.20 4.67 -12.18
C ARG A 41 18.40 4.39 -13.09
N ASP A 42 19.49 5.13 -12.90
CA ASP A 42 20.69 4.97 -13.73
C ASP A 42 21.34 3.61 -13.49
N SER A 43 21.36 3.12 -12.24
CA SER A 43 21.83 1.77 -11.91
C SER A 43 20.94 0.67 -12.52
N TYR A 44 19.62 0.85 -12.48
CA TYR A 44 18.66 -0.08 -13.06
C TYR A 44 18.78 -0.13 -14.59
N LYS A 45 18.90 1.03 -15.25
CA LYS A 45 19.11 1.15 -16.69
C LYS A 45 20.38 0.40 -17.11
N LYS A 46 21.50 0.67 -16.44
CA LYS A 46 22.78 0.00 -16.74
C LYS A 46 22.70 -1.52 -16.58
N LYS A 47 21.96 -1.99 -15.57
CA LYS A 47 21.90 -3.41 -15.22
C LYS A 47 20.97 -4.23 -16.11
N TYR A 48 19.85 -3.67 -16.55
CA TYR A 48 18.81 -4.44 -17.23
C TYR A 48 18.43 -3.92 -18.61
N ILE A 49 18.58 -2.63 -18.89
CA ILE A 49 18.21 -2.04 -20.18
C ILE A 49 19.38 -2.12 -21.15
N ASP A 50 20.57 -1.67 -20.73
CA ASP A 50 21.75 -1.61 -21.60
C ASP A 50 22.33 -3.01 -21.90
N THR A 51 22.03 -3.99 -21.05
CA THR A 51 22.40 -5.41 -21.22
C THR A 51 21.40 -6.19 -22.08
N GLY A 52 20.32 -5.57 -22.55
CA GLY A 52 19.28 -6.25 -23.34
C GLY A 52 18.50 -7.32 -22.57
N SER A 53 18.42 -7.22 -21.24
CA SER A 53 17.71 -8.22 -20.42
C SER A 53 16.21 -8.17 -20.67
N PRO A 54 15.49 -9.32 -20.69
CA PRO A 54 14.03 -9.34 -20.74
C PRO A 54 13.37 -8.97 -19.40
N ARG A 55 14.15 -8.83 -18.32
CA ARG A 55 13.63 -8.53 -16.96
C ARG A 55 12.74 -7.28 -16.88
N PRO A 56 13.04 -6.15 -17.55
CA PRO A 56 12.17 -4.98 -17.52
C PRO A 56 10.76 -5.24 -18.07
N LEU A 57 10.61 -6.18 -19.00
CA LEU A 57 9.29 -6.58 -19.52
C LEU A 57 8.48 -7.31 -18.44
N TYR A 58 9.11 -8.25 -17.74
CA TYR A 58 8.46 -8.95 -16.62
C TYR A 58 8.12 -8.00 -15.48
N ASP A 59 9.04 -7.10 -15.12
CA ASP A 59 8.79 -6.10 -14.08
C ASP A 59 7.58 -5.21 -14.45
N LEU A 60 7.46 -4.80 -15.72
CA LEU A 60 6.29 -4.04 -16.21
C LEU A 60 4.98 -4.84 -16.09
N LEU A 61 4.97 -6.12 -16.47
CA LEU A 61 3.79 -6.97 -16.36
C LEU A 61 3.37 -7.18 -14.89
N VAL A 62 4.35 -7.43 -14.03
CA VAL A 62 4.13 -7.63 -12.59
C VAL A 62 3.61 -6.34 -11.94
N TYR A 63 4.24 -5.20 -12.20
CA TYR A 63 3.75 -3.91 -11.70
C TYR A 63 2.38 -3.55 -12.28
N GLY A 64 2.13 -3.86 -13.55
CA GLY A 64 0.82 -3.67 -14.17
C GLY A 64 -0.28 -4.47 -13.49
N PHE A 65 -0.01 -5.74 -13.15
CA PHE A 65 -0.94 -6.58 -12.41
C PHE A 65 -1.25 -6.01 -11.01
N PHE A 66 -0.22 -5.67 -10.24
CA PHE A 66 -0.42 -5.13 -8.89
C PHE A 66 -1.09 -3.75 -8.90
N LEU A 67 -0.73 -2.88 -9.86
CA LEU A 67 -1.34 -1.57 -10.02
C LEU A 67 -2.82 -1.70 -10.41
N SER A 68 -3.14 -2.60 -11.34
CA SER A 68 -4.52 -2.89 -11.73
C SER A 68 -5.35 -3.34 -10.53
N TYR A 69 -4.81 -4.23 -9.70
CA TYR A 69 -5.47 -4.66 -8.46
C TYR A 69 -5.66 -3.50 -7.47
N ALA A 70 -4.63 -2.68 -7.25
CA ALA A 70 -4.70 -1.53 -6.35
C ALA A 70 -5.75 -0.50 -6.80
N ILE A 71 -5.90 -0.29 -8.10
CA ILE A 71 -6.91 0.61 -8.68
C ILE A 71 -8.31 -0.01 -8.63
N ALA A 72 -8.44 -1.34 -8.79
CA ALA A 72 -9.71 -2.05 -8.69
C ALA A 72 -10.22 -2.17 -7.24
N TRP A 73 -9.30 -2.20 -6.27
CA TRP A 73 -9.60 -2.40 -4.85
C TRP A 73 -10.63 -1.41 -4.26
N PRO A 74 -10.58 -0.09 -4.53
CA PRO A 74 -11.63 0.84 -4.13
C PRO A 74 -13.04 0.46 -4.61
N ASN A 75 -13.16 -0.10 -5.81
CA ASN A 75 -14.46 -0.51 -6.36
C ASN A 75 -14.97 -1.76 -5.64
N GLU A 76 -14.10 -2.76 -5.45
CA GLU A 76 -14.41 -3.97 -4.68
C GLU A 76 -14.83 -3.60 -3.24
N TYR A 77 -14.12 -2.66 -2.61
CA TYR A 77 -14.43 -2.14 -1.28
C TYR A 77 -15.80 -1.45 -1.23
N ARG A 78 -16.18 -0.69 -2.28
CA ARG A 78 -17.51 -0.09 -2.37
C ARG A 78 -18.59 -1.15 -2.55
N HIS A 79 -18.36 -2.16 -3.39
CA HIS A 79 -19.30 -3.28 -3.57
C HIS A 79 -19.53 -4.05 -2.27
N LEU A 80 -18.46 -4.34 -1.52
CA LEU A 80 -18.57 -4.97 -0.20
C LEU A 80 -19.40 -4.12 0.78
N LYS A 81 -19.17 -2.79 0.83
CA LYS A 81 -19.96 -1.88 1.66
C LYS A 81 -21.44 -1.84 1.27
N HIS A 82 -21.76 -1.84 -0.02
CA HIS A 82 -23.15 -1.89 -0.47
C HIS A 82 -23.81 -3.23 -0.14
N ALA A 83 -23.08 -4.34 -0.29
CA ALA A 83 -23.57 -5.66 0.11
C ALA A 83 -23.79 -5.78 1.63
N GLU A 84 -22.91 -5.20 2.45
CA GLU A 84 -23.09 -5.11 3.90
C GLU A 84 -24.31 -4.25 4.27
N ALA A 85 -24.48 -3.09 3.64
CA ALA A 85 -25.63 -2.23 3.86
C ALA A 85 -26.96 -2.94 3.53
N SER A 86 -27.03 -3.65 2.40
CA SER A 86 -28.23 -4.41 2.01
C SER A 86 -28.54 -5.57 2.97
N LYS A 87 -27.52 -6.26 3.49
CA LYS A 87 -27.71 -7.31 4.51
C LYS A 87 -28.28 -6.74 5.80
N LEU A 88 -27.75 -5.60 6.27
CA LEU A 88 -28.25 -4.92 7.47
C LEU A 88 -29.69 -4.43 7.28
N HIS A 89 -30.05 -3.88 6.12
CA HIS A 89 -31.42 -3.48 5.84
C HIS A 89 -32.39 -4.67 5.74
N GLY A 90 -31.94 -5.81 5.19
CA GLY A 90 -32.72 -7.04 5.15
C GLY A 90 -32.93 -7.69 6.53
N GLU A 91 -31.91 -7.68 7.39
CA GLU A 91 -32.03 -8.15 8.77
C GLU A 91 -32.93 -7.24 9.62
N ALA A 92 -32.85 -5.92 9.43
CA ALA A 92 -33.73 -4.95 10.11
C ALA A 92 -35.20 -5.05 9.65
N GLN A 93 -35.48 -5.41 8.39
CA GLN A 93 -36.85 -5.68 7.96
C GLN A 93 -37.42 -6.99 8.53
N LYS A 94 -36.55 -7.97 8.81
CA LYS A 94 -36.96 -9.27 9.35
C LYS A 94 -37.30 -9.20 10.85
N THR A 95 -36.68 -8.29 11.60
CA THR A 95 -36.97 -8.08 13.03
C THR A 95 -38.21 -7.23 13.29
N VAL A 96 -38.66 -6.42 12.32
CA VAL A 96 -39.89 -5.60 12.44
C VAL A 96 -41.16 -6.38 12.05
N GLN A 97 -41.02 -7.57 11.43
CA GLN A 97 -42.14 -8.44 11.06
C GLN A 97 -42.39 -9.61 12.04
N VAL A 98 -41.81 -9.58 13.24
CA VAL A 98 -42.07 -10.56 14.32
C VAL A 98 -42.79 -9.90 15.49
#